data_AF-A0A7W4LSA5-F1
#
_entry.id   AF-A0A7W4LSA5-F1
#
_cell.length_a   1.000
_cell.length_b   1.000
_cell.length_c   1.000
_cell.angle_alpha   90.00
_cell.angle_beta   90.00
_cell.angle_gamma   90.00
#
_symmetry.space_group_name_H-M   'P 1'
#
loop_
_entity.id
_entity.type
_entity.pdbx_description
1 polymer ?
#
loop_
_entity_poly.entity_id
_entity_poly.type
_entity_poly.pdbx_seq_one_letter_code
_entity_poly.pdbx_strand_id
1 'polypeptide(L)'
;MASKKLNLGLIEESVSKYDKKERVQLTDDVHVFIYPYFSPTRLTKMLTELITDPQNAQEKNIDFKSINPVQWGFFSLIKEFTDLGIPSDIKNKVKWFVKLVDSEFFPLIISSFPEESMKKFGEATKMMQENLDKLSNISPEEINDLILNKVEEVENEQEAE
;
A
#
# COMPACT_ATOMS: atom_id res chain seq x y z
N MET A 1 23.94 0.31 27.83
CA MET A 1 24.04 -0.62 26.70
C MET A 1 24.87 0.03 25.61
N ALA A 2 25.79 -0.69 24.97
CA ALA A 2 26.55 -0.15 23.84
C ALA A 2 25.69 -0.18 22.57
N SER A 3 25.61 0.93 21.84
CA SER A 3 24.91 1.01 20.56
C SER A 3 25.73 0.36 19.46
N LYS A 4 25.06 -0.27 18.49
CA LYS A 4 25.70 -0.81 17.28
C LYS A 4 25.66 0.23 16.17
N LYS A 5 26.76 0.40 15.43
CA LYS A 5 26.76 1.21 14.20
C LYS A 5 25.91 0.51 13.14
N LEU A 6 24.96 1.24 12.54
CA LEU A 6 24.17 0.76 11.41
C LEU A 6 25.10 0.34 10.26
N ASN A 7 24.83 -0.82 9.67
CA ASN A 7 25.55 -1.35 8.52
C ASN A 7 24.56 -2.10 7.60
N LEU A 8 25.03 -2.48 6.41
CA LEU A 8 24.17 -3.14 5.41
C LEU A 8 23.59 -4.47 5.92
N GLY A 9 24.36 -5.26 6.67
CA GLY A 9 23.86 -6.52 7.25
C GLY A 9 22.70 -6.29 8.23
N LEU A 10 22.76 -5.26 9.06
CA LEU A 10 21.65 -4.90 9.96
C LEU A 10 20.40 -4.45 9.19
N ILE A 11 20.57 -3.82 8.02
CA ILE A 11 19.46 -3.44 7.14
C ILE A 11 18.82 -4.70 6.53
N GLU A 12 19.63 -5.59 5.94
CA GLU A 12 19.17 -6.87 5.36
C GLU A 12 18.41 -7.72 6.39
N GLU A 13 18.98 -7.87 7.59
CA GLU A 13 18.32 -8.58 8.69
C GLU A 13 16.97 -7.93 9.04
N SER A 14 16.90 -6.60 9.11
CA SER A 14 15.68 -5.87 9.49
C SER A 14 14.54 -6.01 8.48
N VAL A 15 14.86 -6.18 7.19
CA VAL A 15 13.86 -6.28 6.11
C VAL A 15 13.44 -7.72 5.81
N SER A 16 14.27 -8.71 6.16
CA SER A 16 14.00 -10.14 5.93
C SER A 16 12.64 -10.64 6.45
N LYS A 17 12.10 -9.98 7.49
CA LYS A 17 10.78 -10.29 8.07
C LYS A 17 9.64 -10.09 7.07
N TYR A 18 9.80 -9.22 6.09
CA TYR A 18 8.75 -8.86 5.13
C TYR A 18 8.47 -9.93 4.08
N ASP A 19 9.41 -10.85 3.86
CA ASP A 19 9.25 -11.95 2.90
C ASP A 19 8.70 -13.24 3.56
N LYS A 20 8.53 -13.24 4.88
CA LYS A 20 7.99 -14.38 5.61
C LYS A 20 6.49 -14.49 5.35
N LYS A 21 6.06 -15.69 4.93
CA LYS A 21 4.65 -16.06 4.81
C LYS A 21 4.21 -16.85 6.04
N GLU A 22 2.99 -16.62 6.48
CA GLU A 22 2.33 -17.40 7.52
C GLU A 22 1.09 -18.08 6.97
N ARG A 23 0.90 -19.36 7.31
CA ARG A 23 -0.30 -20.11 6.96
C ARG A 23 -1.41 -19.76 7.94
N VAL A 24 -2.53 -19.25 7.43
CA VAL A 24 -3.73 -19.00 8.22
C VAL A 24 -4.85 -19.92 7.76
N GLN A 25 -5.39 -20.68 8.70
CA GLN A 25 -6.57 -21.52 8.48
C GLN A 25 -7.81 -20.64 8.51
N LEU A 26 -8.64 -20.67 7.47
CA LEU A 26 -9.86 -19.85 7.35
C LEU A 26 -11.11 -20.67 7.74
N THR A 27 -11.19 -21.90 7.27
CA THR A 27 -12.24 -22.91 7.58
C THR A 27 -11.56 -24.24 7.90
N ASP A 28 -12.30 -25.32 8.14
CA ASP A 28 -11.68 -26.63 8.40
C ASP A 28 -10.83 -27.16 7.23
N ASP A 29 -11.17 -26.78 5.99
CA ASP A 29 -10.57 -27.29 4.76
C ASP A 29 -9.81 -26.24 3.94
N VAL A 30 -9.99 -24.94 4.20
CA VAL A 30 -9.36 -23.85 3.44
C VAL A 30 -8.35 -23.08 4.28
N HIS A 31 -7.18 -22.84 3.69
CA HIS A 31 -6.16 -21.96 4.25
C HIS A 31 -5.65 -20.97 3.20
N VAL A 32 -5.02 -19.91 3.67
CA VAL A 32 -4.31 -18.93 2.84
C VAL A 32 -2.94 -18.66 3.45
N PHE A 33 -1.97 -18.29 2.61
CA PHE A 33 -0.72 -17.72 3.10
C PHE A 33 -0.82 -16.20 3.10
N ILE A 34 -0.52 -15.59 4.23
CA ILE A 34 -0.45 -14.13 4.39
C ILE A 34 0.98 -13.67 4.58
N TYR A 35 1.25 -12.41 4.25
CA TYR A 35 2.46 -11.70 4.66
C TYR A 35 2.08 -10.86 5.91
N PRO A 36 2.39 -11.34 7.13
CA PRO A 36 1.90 -10.74 8.37
C PRO A 36 2.54 -9.38 8.64
N TYR A 37 3.73 -9.11 8.10
CA TYR A 37 4.45 -7.84 8.25
C TYR A 37 4.32 -7.00 6.98
N PHE A 38 3.66 -5.85 7.08
CA PHE A 38 3.50 -4.97 5.93
C PHE A 38 4.80 -4.22 5.64
N SER A 39 5.47 -4.59 4.55
CA SER A 39 6.65 -3.87 4.06
C SER A 39 6.24 -2.48 3.57
N PRO A 40 7.02 -1.43 3.87
CA PRO A 40 6.76 -0.09 3.35
C PRO A 40 6.61 -0.06 1.83
N THR A 41 7.49 -0.76 1.09
CA THR A 41 7.45 -0.78 -0.38
C THR A 41 6.17 -1.38 -0.95
N ARG A 42 5.69 -2.51 -0.40
CA ARG A 42 4.40 -3.11 -0.82
C ARG A 42 3.21 -2.24 -0.45
N LEU A 43 3.23 -1.58 0.72
CA LEU A 43 2.20 -0.60 1.09
C LEU A 43 2.16 0.55 0.08
N THR A 44 3.31 1.15 -0.23
CA THR A 44 3.40 2.22 -1.23
C THR A 44 2.86 1.75 -2.59
N LYS A 45 3.27 0.57 -3.06
CA LYS A 45 2.78 0.00 -4.32
C LYS A 45 1.25 -0.16 -4.31
N MET A 46 0.69 -0.77 -3.27
CA MET A 46 -0.75 -0.94 -3.12
C MET A 46 -1.49 0.42 -3.10
N LEU A 47 -0.97 1.41 -2.38
CA LEU A 47 -1.54 2.76 -2.33
C LEU A 47 -1.47 3.48 -3.69
N THR A 48 -0.37 3.33 -4.43
CA THR A 48 -0.25 3.83 -5.81
C THR A 48 -1.27 3.16 -6.74
N GLU A 49 -1.49 1.85 -6.60
CA GLU A 49 -2.53 1.14 -7.35
C GLU A 49 -3.92 1.67 -7.00
N LEU A 50 -4.22 1.99 -5.72
CA LEU A 50 -5.50 2.57 -5.32
C LEU A 50 -5.80 3.92 -6.01
N ILE A 51 -4.78 4.75 -6.26
CA ILE A 51 -4.92 6.03 -6.96
C ILE A 51 -5.11 5.82 -8.46
N THR A 52 -4.38 4.87 -9.05
CA THR A 52 -4.32 4.68 -10.51
C THR A 52 -5.41 3.76 -11.05
N ASP A 53 -5.96 2.86 -10.23
CA ASP A 53 -7.01 1.91 -10.61
C ASP A 53 -8.27 2.57 -11.19
N PRO A 54 -8.80 3.69 -10.65
CA PRO A 54 -9.92 4.42 -11.28
C PRO A 54 -9.61 4.90 -12.70
N GLN A 55 -8.39 5.41 -12.94
CA GLN A 55 -7.95 5.87 -14.27
C GLN A 55 -7.82 4.68 -15.23
N ASN A 56 -7.16 3.61 -14.77
CA ASN A 56 -7.01 2.36 -15.53
C ASN A 56 -8.38 1.75 -15.89
N ALA A 57 -9.37 1.86 -15.00
CA ALA A 57 -10.72 1.38 -15.24
C ALA A 57 -11.44 2.23 -16.30
N GLN A 58 -11.31 3.56 -16.22
CA GLN A 58 -11.86 4.49 -17.20
C GLN A 58 -11.31 4.21 -18.60
N GLU A 59 -10.00 4.01 -18.75
CA GLU A 59 -9.36 3.69 -20.03
C GLU A 59 -9.90 2.38 -20.66
N LYS A 60 -10.40 1.46 -19.82
CA LYS A 60 -10.98 0.18 -20.25
C LYS A 60 -12.51 0.17 -20.28
N ASN A 61 -13.17 1.32 -20.14
CA ASN A 61 -14.61 1.47 -20.07
C ASN A 61 -15.26 0.57 -18.99
N ILE A 62 -14.60 0.42 -17.85
CA ILE A 62 -15.12 -0.31 -16.68
C ILE A 62 -15.77 0.70 -15.74
N ASP A 63 -17.02 0.44 -15.33
CA ASP A 63 -17.67 1.25 -14.30
C ASP A 63 -17.04 1.01 -12.94
N PHE A 64 -16.16 1.93 -12.55
CA PHE A 64 -15.48 1.92 -11.26
C PHE A 64 -16.23 2.71 -10.19
N LYS A 65 -17.23 3.51 -10.57
CA LYS A 65 -17.95 4.41 -9.64
C LYS A 65 -18.86 3.65 -8.69
N SER A 66 -19.30 2.46 -9.08
CA SER A 66 -20.12 1.58 -8.24
C SER A 66 -19.31 0.84 -7.17
N ILE A 67 -17.97 0.92 -7.20
CA ILE A 67 -17.10 0.22 -6.24
C ILE A 67 -16.97 1.06 -4.97
N ASN A 68 -17.24 0.43 -3.82
CA ASN A 68 -17.03 1.05 -2.52
C ASN A 68 -15.52 1.23 -2.26
N PRO A 69 -15.02 2.46 -2.03
CA PRO A 69 -13.59 2.71 -1.86
C PRO A 69 -12.96 1.99 -0.65
N VAL A 70 -13.72 1.85 0.44
CA VAL A 70 -13.24 1.16 1.65
C VAL A 70 -13.05 -0.33 1.38
N GLN A 71 -14.04 -0.97 0.74
CA GLN A 71 -13.92 -2.37 0.34
C GLN A 71 -12.80 -2.58 -0.69
N TRP A 72 -12.61 -1.64 -1.62
CA TRP A 72 -11.51 -1.70 -2.57
C TRP A 72 -10.14 -1.58 -1.89
N GLY A 73 -10.04 -0.75 -0.85
CA GLY A 73 -8.86 -0.65 0.01
C GLY A 73 -8.51 -1.98 0.67
N PHE A 74 -9.48 -2.63 1.31
CA PHE A 74 -9.28 -3.96 1.91
C PHE A 74 -9.02 -5.06 0.89
N PHE A 75 -9.67 -5.01 -0.27
CA PHE A 75 -9.36 -5.92 -1.38
C PHE A 75 -7.92 -5.76 -1.86
N SER A 76 -7.45 -4.52 -1.99
CA SER A 76 -6.07 -4.22 -2.41
C SER A 76 -5.06 -4.69 -1.36
N LEU A 77 -5.40 -4.56 -0.08
CA LEU A 77 -4.63 -5.13 1.01
C LEU A 77 -4.51 -6.65 0.89
N ILE A 78 -5.63 -7.35 0.69
CA ILE A 78 -5.63 -8.81 0.51
C ILE A 78 -4.80 -9.19 -0.72
N LYS A 79 -4.98 -8.51 -1.86
CA LYS A 79 -4.22 -8.77 -3.08
C LYS A 79 -2.70 -8.68 -2.85
N GLU A 80 -2.24 -7.68 -2.11
CA GLU A 80 -0.81 -7.42 -1.95
C GLU A 80 -0.17 -8.26 -0.83
N PHE A 81 -0.93 -8.58 0.23
CA PHE A 81 -0.43 -9.25 1.43
C PHE A 81 -0.97 -10.67 1.62
N THR A 82 -1.49 -11.29 0.57
CA THR A 82 -1.78 -12.73 0.53
C THR A 82 -1.22 -13.39 -0.72
N ASP A 83 -1.15 -14.72 -0.70
CA ASP A 83 -0.70 -15.53 -1.83
C ASP A 83 -1.86 -16.01 -2.73
N LEU A 84 -2.95 -15.24 -2.82
CA LEU A 84 -4.10 -15.59 -3.65
C LEU A 84 -3.84 -15.44 -5.16
N GLY A 85 -2.73 -14.82 -5.55
CA GLY A 85 -2.35 -14.68 -6.96
C GLY A 85 -3.30 -13.81 -7.78
N ILE A 86 -3.95 -12.82 -7.16
CA ILE A 86 -4.88 -11.92 -7.84
C ILE A 86 -4.12 -11.10 -8.90
N PRO A 87 -4.52 -11.19 -10.19
CA PRO A 87 -3.83 -10.48 -11.27
C PRO A 87 -3.86 -8.94 -11.10
N SER A 88 -2.83 -8.28 -11.61
CA SER A 88 -2.70 -6.81 -11.51
C SER A 88 -3.52 -6.04 -12.54
N ASP A 89 -4.04 -6.68 -13.60
CA ASP A 89 -4.86 -5.96 -14.57
C ASP A 89 -6.23 -5.58 -14.00
N ILE A 90 -6.66 -4.34 -14.25
CA ILE A 90 -7.88 -3.78 -13.65
C ILE A 90 -9.15 -4.60 -13.93
N LYS A 91 -9.26 -5.25 -15.09
CA LYS A 91 -10.43 -6.08 -15.44
C LYS A 91 -10.52 -7.31 -14.52
N ASN A 92 -9.41 -8.01 -14.34
CA ASN A 92 -9.37 -9.16 -13.43
C ASN A 92 -9.42 -8.73 -11.97
N LYS A 93 -8.84 -7.60 -11.58
CA LYS A 93 -9.00 -7.03 -10.23
C LYS A 93 -10.49 -6.84 -9.90
N VAL A 94 -11.25 -6.14 -10.75
CA VAL A 94 -12.70 -5.91 -10.54
C VAL A 94 -13.49 -7.22 -10.50
N LYS A 95 -13.19 -8.17 -11.39
CA LYS A 95 -13.82 -9.50 -11.37
C LYS A 95 -13.61 -10.22 -10.03
N TRP A 96 -12.38 -10.22 -9.51
CA TRP A 96 -12.04 -10.90 -8.26
C TRP A 96 -12.49 -10.13 -7.04
N PHE A 97 -12.55 -8.80 -7.10
CA PHE A 97 -13.13 -7.96 -6.06
C PHE A 97 -14.56 -8.38 -5.75
N VAL A 98 -15.42 -8.44 -6.76
CA VAL A 98 -16.83 -8.84 -6.57
C VAL A 98 -16.92 -10.23 -5.92
N LYS A 99 -16.17 -11.20 -6.47
CA LYS A 99 -16.17 -12.58 -5.95
C LYS A 99 -15.66 -12.68 -4.51
N LEU A 100 -14.62 -11.93 -4.18
CA LEU A 100 -14.00 -12.00 -2.87
C LEU A 100 -14.88 -11.31 -1.84
N VAL A 101 -15.32 -10.08 -2.09
CA VAL A 101 -16.14 -9.30 -1.15
C VAL A 101 -17.46 -10.01 -0.81
N ASP A 102 -18.06 -10.72 -1.76
CA ASP A 102 -19.28 -11.51 -1.54
C ASP A 102 -19.01 -12.86 -0.83
N SER A 103 -17.75 -13.25 -0.65
CA SER A 103 -17.37 -14.52 -0.01
C SER A 103 -17.20 -14.40 1.50
N GLU A 104 -17.45 -15.50 2.21
CA GLU A 104 -17.17 -15.61 3.65
C GLU A 104 -15.67 -15.43 3.98
N PHE A 105 -14.78 -15.68 3.00
CA PHE A 105 -13.34 -15.56 3.19
C PHE A 105 -12.86 -14.13 3.35
N PHE A 106 -13.57 -13.14 2.79
CA PHE A 106 -13.14 -11.74 2.85
C PHE A 106 -12.97 -11.23 4.28
N PRO A 107 -13.98 -11.28 5.16
CA PRO A 107 -13.80 -10.88 6.56
C PRO A 107 -12.79 -11.76 7.31
N LEU A 108 -12.74 -13.07 7.02
CA LEU A 108 -11.81 -14.01 7.67
C LEU A 108 -10.36 -13.64 7.37
N ILE A 109 -10.02 -13.38 6.11
CA ILE A 109 -8.67 -12.97 5.70
C ILE A 109 -8.29 -11.63 6.34
N ILE A 110 -9.20 -10.65 6.34
CA ILE A 110 -8.92 -9.34 6.96
C ILE A 110 -8.63 -9.50 8.45
N SER A 111 -9.43 -10.29 9.16
CA SER A 111 -9.22 -10.56 10.60
C SER A 111 -7.96 -11.36 10.91
N SER A 112 -7.34 -11.97 9.89
CA SER A 112 -6.13 -12.76 10.04
C SER A 112 -4.86 -11.91 10.09
N PHE A 113 -4.92 -10.65 9.65
CA PHE A 113 -3.76 -9.77 9.68
C PHE A 113 -3.45 -9.28 11.10
N PRO A 114 -2.17 -9.26 11.52
CA PRO A 114 -1.79 -8.73 12.83
C PRO A 114 -2.21 -7.26 13.00
N GLU A 115 -2.69 -6.93 14.21
CA GLU A 115 -3.14 -5.57 14.55
C GLU A 115 -2.06 -4.51 14.30
N GLU A 116 -0.79 -4.81 14.60
CA GLU A 116 0.32 -3.88 14.35
C GLU A 116 0.46 -3.52 12.86
N SER A 117 0.28 -4.50 11.97
CA SER A 117 0.31 -4.29 10.52
C SER A 117 -0.92 -3.51 10.04
N MET A 118 -2.10 -3.82 10.58
CA MET A 118 -3.32 -3.07 10.29
C MET A 118 -3.23 -1.61 10.75
N LYS A 119 -2.56 -1.35 11.87
CA LYS A 119 -2.26 0.01 12.33
C LYS A 119 -1.36 0.76 11.35
N LYS A 120 -0.28 0.12 10.87
CA LYS A 120 0.60 0.71 9.83
C LYS A 120 -0.14 1.01 8.54
N PHE A 121 -1.06 0.13 8.13
CA PHE A 121 -1.93 0.38 7.00
C PHE A 121 -2.79 1.63 7.21
N GLY A 122 -3.43 1.77 8.37
CA GLY A 122 -4.22 2.96 8.73
C GLY A 122 -3.39 4.25 8.77
N GLU A 123 -2.16 4.20 9.27
CA GLU A 123 -1.24 5.34 9.26
C GLU A 123 -0.83 5.72 7.82
N ALA A 124 -0.52 4.73 6.98
CA ALA A 124 -0.13 4.95 5.60
C ALA A 124 -1.26 5.52 4.74
N THR A 125 -2.50 5.05 4.92
CA THR A 125 -3.67 5.62 4.22
C THR A 125 -3.98 7.04 4.68
N LYS A 126 -3.81 7.34 5.98
CA LYS A 126 -3.95 8.70 6.51
C LYS A 126 -2.92 9.64 5.90
N MET A 127 -1.64 9.26 5.90
CA MET A 127 -0.58 10.06 5.26
C MET A 127 -0.84 10.28 3.77
N MET A 128 -1.32 9.25 3.08
CA MET A 128 -1.70 9.37 1.67
C MET A 128 -2.83 10.38 1.46
N GLN A 129 -3.90 10.31 2.27
CA GLN A 129 -5.00 11.26 2.20
C GLN A 129 -4.52 12.69 2.46
N GLU A 130 -3.72 12.91 3.51
CA GLU A 130 -3.16 14.22 3.83
C GLU A 130 -2.30 14.79 2.68
N ASN A 131 -1.54 13.94 2.00
CA ASN A 131 -0.73 14.36 0.85
C ASN A 131 -1.58 14.67 -0.38
N LEU A 132 -2.62 13.88 -0.65
CA LEU A 132 -3.57 14.17 -1.72
C LEU A 132 -4.32 15.48 -1.47
N ASP A 133 -4.74 15.72 -0.23
CA ASP A 133 -5.41 16.96 0.17
C ASP A 133 -4.49 18.16 -0.03
N LYS A 134 -3.22 18.07 0.39
CA LYS A 134 -2.22 19.11 0.11
C LYS A 134 -2.07 19.37 -1.38
N LEU A 135 -1.87 18.32 -2.19
CA LEU A 135 -1.71 18.47 -3.64
C LEU A 135 -2.96 19.08 -4.31
N SER A 136 -4.16 18.80 -3.80
CA SER A 136 -5.40 19.37 -4.31
C SER A 136 -5.63 20.84 -3.90
N ASN A 137 -4.96 21.28 -2.83
CA ASN A 137 -5.11 22.64 -2.26
C ASN A 137 -3.93 23.57 -2.57
N ILE A 138 -2.87 23.07 -3.21
CA ILE A 138 -1.72 23.87 -3.61
C ILE A 138 -2.13 24.81 -4.75
N SER A 139 -1.95 26.12 -4.56
CA SER A 139 -2.11 27.10 -5.63
C SER A 139 -0.95 26.98 -6.64
N PRO A 140 -1.12 27.39 -7.90
CA PRO A 140 -0.02 27.45 -8.86
C PRO A 140 1.19 28.27 -8.37
N GLU A 141 0.98 29.24 -7.49
CA GLU A 141 2.07 30.04 -6.89
C GLU A 141 2.90 29.23 -5.87
N GLU A 142 2.26 28.40 -5.05
CA GLU A 142 2.94 27.56 -4.05
C GLU A 142 3.77 26.41 -4.68
N ILE A 143 3.42 25.97 -5.90
CA ILE A 143 4.23 25.01 -6.67
C ILE A 143 5.57 25.61 -7.06
N ASN A 144 5.59 26.89 -7.46
CA ASN A 144 6.83 27.57 -7.84
C ASN A 144 7.75 27.77 -6.64
N ASP A 145 7.20 28.09 -5.47
CA ASP A 145 7.99 28.23 -4.23
C ASP A 145 8.57 26.89 -3.76
N LEU A 146 7.85 25.77 -3.92
CA LEU A 146 8.37 24.43 -3.62
C LEU A 146 9.50 23.99 -4.55
N ILE A 147 9.49 24.43 -5.81
CA ILE A 147 10.55 24.17 -6.78
C ILE A 147 11.77 25.04 -6.47
N LEU A 148 11.58 26.33 -6.19
CA LEU A 148 12.66 27.27 -5.87
C LEU A 148 13.42 26.88 -4.59
N ASN A 149 12.70 26.53 -3.51
CA ASN A 149 13.34 26.15 -2.24
C ASN A 149 14.19 24.86 -2.37
N LYS A 150 13.77 23.90 -3.21
CA LYS A 150 14.58 22.68 -3.47
C LYS A 150 15.82 22.95 -4.32
N VAL A 151 15.83 24.00 -5.15
CA VAL A 151 17.01 24.39 -5.93
C VAL A 151 18.04 25.07 -5.02
N GLU A 152 17.59 25.92 -4.10
CA GLU A 152 18.47 26.60 -3.13
C GLU A 152 19.11 25.63 -2.12
N GLU A 153 18.41 24.58 -1.67
CA GLU A 153 18.99 23.56 -0.78
C GLU A 153 20.13 22.78 -1.44
N VAL A 154 20.05 22.52 -2.75
CA VAL A 154 21.08 21.76 -3.50
C VAL A 154 22.32 22.60 -3.81
N GLU A 155 22.16 23.91 -4.05
CA GLU A 155 23.30 24.82 -4.28
C GLU A 155 24.11 25.06 -2.99
N ASN A 156 23.45 25.16 -1.83
CA ASN A 156 24.13 25.37 -0.55
C ASN A 156 24.90 24.13 -0.05
N GLU A 157 24.48 22.92 -0.43
CA GLU A 157 25.23 21.68 -0.11
C GLU A 157 26.50 21.52 -0.97
N GLN A 158 26.56 22.13 -2.16
CA GLN A 158 27.73 22.07 -3.04
C GLN A 158 28.81 23.11 -2.70
N GLU A 159 28.47 24.19 -2.00
CA GLU A 159 29.43 25.21 -1.55
C GLU A 159 30.08 24.90 -0.19
N ALA A 160 29.68 23.82 0.49
CA ALA A 160 30.16 23.42 1.81
C ALA A 160 31.15 22.23 1.81
N GLU A 161 31.58 21.74 0.64
CA GLU A 161 32.71 20.80 0.46
C GLU A 161 33.99 21.52 -0.04
#